data_AF-X0ZHE2-F1
#
_entry.id   AF-X0ZHE2-F1
#
_cell.length_a   1.000
_cell.length_b   1.000
_cell.length_c   1.000
_cell.angle_alpha   90.00
_cell.angle_beta   90.00
_cell.angle_gamma   90.00
#
_symmetry.space_group_name_H-M   'P 1'
#
loop_
_entity.id
_entity.type
_entity.pdbx_description
1 polymer ?
#
loop_
_entity_poly.entity_id
_entity_poly.type
_entity_poly.pdbx_seq_one_letter_code
_entity_poly.pdbx_strand_id
1 'polypeptide(L)'
;MLLGLGFYGFATMWGISQLRPNGEQDLLAPYPVAKNGGDLLTTLGDLSEWQTSIRDSMDVVVTDSSASLQWELRNWPEARFLTSVPAGELPSVIINSEDQPSPNLSIGYRGQDFAWWASPSWEGTLPENWPSWFVFRNAPLIQSHVILWARGDLFPGGILTPAEEESPPVVEDFRIEERPER
;
A
#
# COMPACT_ATOMS: atom_id res chain seq x y z
N MET A 1 -10.22 -35.26 48.05
CA MET A 1 -10.03 -35.20 46.59
C MET A 1 -10.69 -33.92 46.05
N LEU A 2 -10.29 -32.74 46.56
CA LEU A 2 -10.95 -31.44 46.32
C LEU A 2 -9.93 -30.28 46.21
N LEU A 3 -8.68 -30.58 45.84
CA LEU A 3 -7.61 -29.57 45.70
C LEU A 3 -7.07 -29.46 44.26
N GLY A 4 -7.56 -30.26 43.32
CA GLY A 4 -7.10 -30.24 41.92
C GLY A 4 -7.82 -29.24 41.01
N LEU A 5 -9.03 -28.79 41.38
CA LEU A 5 -9.89 -28.00 40.48
C LEU A 5 -9.62 -26.48 40.52
N GLY A 6 -8.99 -25.97 41.58
CA GLY A 6 -8.74 -24.51 41.72
C GLY A 6 -7.64 -23.98 40.79
N PHE A 7 -6.63 -24.81 40.49
CA PHE A 7 -5.51 -24.39 39.65
C PHE A 7 -5.84 -24.39 38.15
N TYR A 8 -6.84 -25.16 37.72
CA TYR A 8 -7.23 -25.25 36.31
C TYR A 8 -8.02 -24.01 35.84
N GLY A 9 -8.78 -23.36 36.73
CA GLY A 9 -9.56 -22.16 36.39
C GLY A 9 -8.70 -20.92 36.10
N PHE A 10 -7.53 -20.82 36.71
CA PHE A 10 -6.64 -19.66 36.51
C PHE A 10 -5.93 -19.69 35.15
N ALA A 11 -5.58 -20.90 34.66
CA ALA A 11 -4.93 -21.07 33.37
C ALA A 11 -5.86 -20.75 32.19
N THR A 12 -7.17 -21.00 32.32
CA THR A 12 -8.15 -20.66 31.27
C THR A 12 -8.48 -19.17 31.20
N MET A 13 -8.18 -18.40 32.24
CA MET A 13 -8.51 -16.96 32.31
C MET A 13 -7.50 -16.10 31.53
N TRP A 14 -6.27 -16.56 31.34
CA TRP A 14 -5.23 -15.82 30.61
C TRP A 14 -5.52 -15.68 29.09
N GLY A 15 -6.33 -16.57 28.52
CA GLY A 15 -6.67 -16.56 27.09
C GLY A 15 -7.75 -15.54 26.69
N ILE A 16 -8.56 -15.05 27.64
CA ILE A 16 -9.73 -14.20 27.37
C ILE A 16 -9.36 -12.71 27.38
N SER A 17 -8.21 -12.34 27.99
CA SER A 17 -7.77 -10.95 28.07
C SER A 17 -6.98 -10.46 26.86
N GLN A 18 -6.64 -11.35 25.91
CA GLN A 18 -6.21 -10.90 24.60
C GLN A 18 -7.44 -10.43 23.85
N LEU A 19 -7.84 -9.18 24.09
CA LEU A 19 -8.58 -8.39 23.13
C LEU A 19 -7.72 -8.37 21.86
N ARG A 20 -7.95 -9.35 20.99
CA ARG A 20 -7.31 -9.39 19.69
C ARG A 20 -7.94 -8.25 18.91
N PRO A 21 -7.15 -7.32 18.35
CA PRO A 21 -7.70 -6.33 17.44
C PRO A 21 -8.49 -7.09 16.36
N ASN A 22 -9.69 -6.60 16.04
CA ASN A 22 -10.55 -7.17 15.01
C ASN A 22 -9.69 -7.42 13.76
N GLY A 23 -9.37 -8.68 13.51
CA GLY A 23 -8.43 -9.05 12.46
C GLY A 23 -9.10 -9.00 11.10
N GLU A 24 -8.28 -8.92 10.06
CA GLU A 24 -8.66 -8.97 8.63
C GLU A 24 -9.60 -10.14 8.26
N GLN A 25 -9.71 -11.14 9.14
CA GLN A 25 -10.43 -12.41 8.95
C GLN A 25 -11.68 -12.56 9.84
N ASP A 26 -12.11 -11.50 10.54
CA ASP A 26 -13.27 -11.59 11.44
C ASP A 26 -14.59 -11.43 10.68
N LEU A 27 -15.44 -12.46 10.72
CA LEU A 27 -16.74 -12.49 10.02
C LEU A 27 -17.72 -11.44 10.55
N LEU A 28 -17.48 -10.97 11.77
CA LEU A 28 -18.34 -10.04 12.48
C LEU A 28 -17.92 -8.58 12.29
N ALA A 29 -16.92 -8.32 11.44
CA ALA A 29 -16.58 -6.99 10.98
C ALA A 29 -17.36 -6.68 9.67
N PRO A 30 -18.54 -6.05 9.74
CA PRO A 30 -19.32 -5.72 8.54
C PRO A 30 -18.71 -4.57 7.73
N TYR A 31 -17.59 -3.99 8.17
CA TYR A 31 -16.97 -2.82 7.56
C TYR A 31 -15.58 -3.16 7.03
N PRO A 32 -15.20 -2.62 5.85
CA PRO A 32 -13.83 -2.71 5.38
C PRO A 32 -12.88 -2.10 6.41
N VAL A 33 -11.79 -2.80 6.71
CA VAL A 33 -10.77 -2.31 7.66
C VAL A 33 -9.60 -1.75 6.87
N ALA A 34 -9.13 -0.57 7.29
CA ALA A 34 -7.91 0.03 6.73
C ALA A 34 -6.69 -0.78 7.22
N LYS A 35 -5.95 -1.41 6.31
CA LYS A 35 -4.93 -2.40 6.67
C LYS A 35 -3.55 -1.78 6.88
N ASN A 36 -2.98 -1.17 5.84
CA ASN A 36 -1.59 -0.67 5.84
C ASN A 36 -1.51 0.86 5.89
N GLY A 37 -2.51 1.54 6.46
CA GLY A 37 -2.51 3.00 6.58
C GLY A 37 -1.29 3.54 7.34
N GLY A 38 -0.90 2.86 8.42
CA GLY A 38 0.30 3.21 9.19
C GLY A 38 1.61 3.03 8.43
N ASP A 39 1.72 2.00 7.58
CA ASP A 39 2.91 1.77 6.76
C ASP A 39 3.04 2.84 5.68
N LEU A 40 1.92 3.21 5.04
CA LEU A 40 1.89 4.33 4.09
C LEU A 40 2.36 5.62 4.75
N LEU A 41 1.85 5.95 5.95
CA LEU A 41 2.25 7.14 6.70
C LEU A 41 3.71 7.08 7.16
N THR A 42 4.22 5.89 7.48
CA THR A 42 5.63 5.70 7.86
C THR A 42 6.53 5.98 6.66
N THR A 43 6.28 5.34 5.52
CA THR A 43 7.02 5.59 4.27
C THR A 43 6.96 7.05 3.86
N LEU A 44 5.78 7.67 3.91
CA LEU A 44 5.61 9.07 3.56
C LEU A 44 6.40 9.99 4.50
N GLY A 45 6.38 9.69 5.80
CA GLY A 45 7.14 10.41 6.81
C GLY A 45 8.65 10.29 6.62
N ASP A 46 9.13 9.09 6.32
CA ASP A 46 10.55 8.83 6.09
C ASP A 46 11.05 9.58 4.83
N LEU A 47 10.26 9.59 3.75
CA LEU A 47 10.54 10.39 2.56
C LEU A 47 10.56 11.90 2.85
N SER A 48 9.58 12.39 3.63
CA SER A 48 9.51 13.80 4.01
C SER A 48 10.72 14.22 4.86
N GLU A 49 11.12 13.37 5.81
CA GLU A 49 12.27 13.62 6.68
C GLU A 49 13.58 13.66 5.90
N TRP A 50 13.75 12.79 4.91
CA TRP A 50 14.94 12.81 4.04
C TRP A 50 15.03 14.08 3.19
N GLN A 51 13.89 14.60 2.72
CA GLN A 51 13.88 15.74 1.82
C GLN A 51 13.84 17.10 2.55
N THR A 52 13.08 17.19 3.63
CA THR A 52 12.76 18.46 4.30
C THR A 52 13.22 18.53 5.76
N SER A 53 13.77 17.43 6.29
CA SER A 53 14.10 17.27 7.72
C SER A 53 12.91 17.35 8.68
N ILE A 54 11.69 17.43 8.15
CA ILE A 54 10.43 17.51 8.89
C ILE A 54 9.51 16.42 8.34
N ARG A 55 8.79 15.71 9.22
CA ARG A 55 8.10 14.45 8.87
C ARG A 55 6.81 14.66 8.06
N ASP A 56 6.24 15.86 8.06
CA ASP A 56 4.88 16.15 7.59
C ASP A 56 4.79 17.38 6.66
N SER A 57 5.93 17.89 6.17
CA SER A 57 5.98 19.12 5.36
C SER A 57 6.20 18.91 3.86
N MET A 58 6.16 17.67 3.38
CA MET A 58 6.31 17.38 1.96
C MET A 58 4.97 17.59 1.21
N ASP A 59 5.05 18.10 -0.03
CA ASP A 59 3.88 18.24 -0.91
C ASP A 59 3.41 16.86 -1.41
N VAL A 60 2.15 16.56 -1.12
CA VAL A 60 1.49 15.28 -1.42
C VAL A 60 0.19 15.56 -2.16
N VAL A 61 0.06 15.01 -3.37
CA VAL A 61 -1.18 15.09 -4.13
C VAL A 61 -1.89 13.74 -4.10
N VAL A 62 -3.12 13.72 -3.62
CA VAL A 62 -3.95 12.53 -3.53
C VAL A 62 -5.06 12.63 -4.58
N THR A 63 -5.15 11.64 -5.47
CA THR A 63 -6.19 11.59 -6.50
C THR A 63 -7.46 10.86 -6.07
N ASP A 64 -7.37 10.09 -4.98
CA ASP A 64 -8.51 9.48 -4.32
C ASP A 64 -9.03 10.38 -3.17
N SER A 65 -10.35 10.57 -3.13
CA SER A 65 -11.02 11.42 -2.13
C SER A 65 -11.70 10.59 -1.03
N SER A 66 -11.28 9.35 -0.82
CA SER A 66 -11.80 8.50 0.25
C SER A 66 -11.61 9.12 1.64
N ALA A 67 -12.66 9.05 2.47
CA ALA A 67 -12.66 9.66 3.80
C ALA A 67 -11.60 9.06 4.75
N SER A 68 -11.22 7.80 4.54
CA SER A 68 -10.13 7.16 5.28
C SER A 68 -8.77 7.76 4.91
N LEU A 69 -8.46 7.98 3.64
CA LEU A 69 -7.22 8.67 3.23
C LEU A 69 -7.16 10.09 3.78
N GLN A 70 -8.28 10.83 3.73
CA GLN A 70 -8.38 12.16 4.33
C GLN A 70 -8.12 12.14 5.83
N TRP A 71 -8.65 11.14 6.54
CA TRP A 71 -8.42 11.00 7.96
C TRP A 71 -6.97 10.64 8.29
N GLU A 72 -6.35 9.71 7.56
CA GLU A 72 -4.95 9.32 7.76
C GLU A 72 -4.01 10.50 7.51
N LEU A 73 -4.27 11.29 6.46
CA LEU A 73 -3.48 12.46 6.09
C LEU A 73 -3.90 13.75 6.82
N ARG A 74 -4.76 13.69 7.83
CA ARG A 74 -5.26 14.88 8.56
C ARG A 74 -4.16 15.75 9.19
N ASN A 75 -2.99 15.17 9.46
CA ASN A 75 -1.85 15.86 10.04
C ASN A 75 -0.84 16.35 8.99
N TRP A 76 -1.16 16.23 7.70
CA TRP A 76 -0.30 16.66 6.59
C TRP A 76 -0.82 17.98 6.02
N PRO A 77 -0.30 19.15 6.46
CA PRO A 77 -0.82 20.46 6.05
C PRO A 77 -0.68 20.72 4.54
N GLU A 78 0.35 20.16 3.90
CA GLU A 78 0.62 20.33 2.47
C GLU A 78 -0.07 19.26 1.60
N ALA A 79 -0.88 18.37 2.18
CA ALA A 79 -1.61 17.36 1.42
C ALA A 79 -2.81 17.97 0.67
N ARG A 80 -2.86 17.75 -0.64
CA ARG A 80 -3.91 18.25 -1.53
C ARG A 80 -4.70 17.11 -2.15
N PHE A 81 -6.02 17.15 -2.00
CA PHE A 81 -6.94 16.18 -2.60
C PHE A 81 -7.49 16.77 -3.90
N LEU A 82 -7.06 16.22 -5.03
CA LEU A 82 -7.43 16.67 -6.37
C LEU A 82 -8.04 15.49 -7.14
N THR A 83 -8.85 15.73 -8.16
CA THR A 83 -9.37 14.62 -8.99
C THR A 83 -8.33 14.11 -10.00
N SER A 84 -7.34 14.95 -10.34
CA SER A 84 -6.22 14.61 -11.20
C SER A 84 -5.04 15.54 -10.90
N VAL A 85 -3.83 15.10 -11.22
CA VAL A 85 -2.63 15.93 -11.13
C VAL A 85 -2.62 16.92 -12.30
N PRO A 86 -2.52 18.25 -12.05
CA PRO A 86 -2.45 19.25 -13.10
C PRO A 86 -1.24 19.04 -14.03
N ALA A 87 -1.44 19.27 -15.33
CA ALA A 87 -0.36 19.16 -16.30
C ALA A 87 0.75 20.20 -16.03
N GLY A 88 1.99 19.73 -15.93
CA GLY A 88 3.16 20.57 -15.65
C GLY A 88 3.49 20.74 -14.15
N GLU A 89 2.63 20.22 -13.26
CA GLU A 89 2.96 20.13 -11.84
C GLU A 89 3.71 18.82 -11.55
N LEU A 90 4.77 18.92 -10.75
CA LEU A 90 5.62 17.79 -10.38
C LEU A 90 5.63 17.66 -8.84
N PRO A 91 4.51 17.23 -8.23
CA PRO A 91 4.46 17.06 -6.78
C PRO A 91 5.51 16.03 -6.33
N SER A 92 5.90 16.09 -5.06
CA SER A 92 6.93 15.18 -4.54
C SER A 92 6.38 13.76 -4.45
N VAL A 93 5.13 13.62 -3.99
CA VAL A 93 4.43 12.34 -3.91
C VAL A 93 3.03 12.46 -4.51
N ILE A 94 2.62 11.42 -5.24
CA ILE A 94 1.27 11.25 -5.77
C ILE A 94 0.70 9.96 -5.19
N ILE A 95 -0.52 10.01 -4.64
CA ILE A 95 -1.22 8.84 -4.11
C ILE A 95 -2.48 8.61 -4.95
N ASN A 96 -2.60 7.45 -5.59
CA ASN A 96 -3.77 7.06 -6.37
C ASN A 96 -4.32 5.69 -5.94
N SER A 97 -5.62 5.47 -6.13
CA SER A 97 -6.19 4.13 -6.02
C SER A 97 -5.78 3.28 -7.22
N GLU A 98 -5.62 1.96 -7.02
CA GLU A 98 -5.40 0.98 -8.10
C GLU A 98 -6.54 0.99 -9.14
N ASP A 99 -7.75 1.32 -8.71
CA ASP A 99 -8.93 1.41 -9.59
C ASP A 99 -8.92 2.64 -10.52
N GLN A 100 -8.02 3.60 -10.29
CA GLN A 100 -7.88 4.80 -11.11
C GLN A 100 -6.78 4.61 -12.18
N PRO A 101 -6.94 5.21 -13.38
CA PRO A 101 -5.89 5.15 -14.39
C PRO A 101 -4.58 5.72 -13.84
N SER A 102 -3.47 5.03 -14.10
CA SER A 102 -2.14 5.47 -13.68
C SER A 102 -1.91 6.92 -14.11
N PRO A 103 -1.40 7.78 -13.22
CA PRO A 103 -1.12 9.16 -13.57
C PRO A 103 -0.15 9.20 -14.76
N ASN A 104 -0.35 10.13 -15.69
CA ASN A 104 0.58 10.33 -16.80
C ASN A 104 1.79 11.12 -16.28
N LEU A 105 2.83 10.38 -15.86
CA LEU A 105 4.02 10.94 -15.23
C LEU A 105 5.06 11.26 -16.30
N SER A 106 5.44 12.53 -16.41
CA SER A 106 6.42 12.99 -17.40
C SER A 106 7.89 12.74 -16.99
N ILE A 107 8.11 12.27 -15.77
CA ILE A 107 9.42 12.00 -15.17
C ILE A 107 9.39 10.65 -14.43
N GLY A 108 10.56 10.14 -14.07
CA GLY A 108 10.71 8.90 -13.31
C GLY A 108 10.15 9.04 -11.90
N TYR A 109 9.01 8.39 -11.65
CA TYR A 109 8.50 8.12 -10.32
C TYR A 109 8.68 6.65 -9.98
N ARG A 110 8.73 6.35 -8.68
CA ARG A 110 8.74 5.00 -8.15
C ARG A 110 7.44 4.75 -7.40
N GLY A 111 6.73 3.71 -7.81
CA GLY A 111 5.47 3.29 -7.17
C GLY A 111 5.71 2.26 -6.08
N GLN A 112 4.96 2.37 -4.97
CA GLN A 112 4.79 1.32 -3.98
C GLN A 112 3.30 1.09 -3.72
N ASP A 113 2.87 -0.17 -3.77
CA ASP A 113 1.51 -0.59 -3.47
C ASP A 113 1.30 -0.81 -1.95
N PHE A 114 0.14 -0.41 -1.46
CA PHE A 114 -0.31 -0.63 -0.10
C PHE A 114 -1.73 -1.16 -0.10
N ALA A 115 -1.96 -2.29 0.58
CA ALA A 115 -3.31 -2.78 0.83
C ALA A 115 -4.07 -1.78 1.73
N TRP A 116 -5.08 -1.13 1.15
CA TRP A 116 -5.83 -0.08 1.80
C TRP A 116 -7.07 -0.65 2.49
N TRP A 117 -7.97 -1.28 1.74
CA TRP A 117 -9.15 -1.92 2.33
C TRP A 117 -9.07 -3.44 2.19
N ALA A 118 -9.57 -4.15 3.20
CA ALA A 118 -9.87 -5.58 3.11
C ALA A 118 -11.34 -5.83 3.43
N SER A 119 -12.03 -6.58 2.58
CA SER A 119 -13.42 -6.99 2.78
C SER A 119 -13.61 -8.50 2.49
N PRO A 120 -14.60 -9.14 3.12
CA PRO A 120 -15.09 -10.46 2.74
C PRO A 120 -15.39 -10.58 1.25
N SER A 121 -14.92 -11.64 0.59
CA SER A 121 -15.21 -11.89 -0.83
C SER A 121 -16.48 -12.69 -1.10
N TRP A 122 -17.21 -13.09 -0.06
CA TRP A 122 -18.37 -13.99 -0.17
C TRP A 122 -19.68 -13.22 0.02
N GLU A 123 -20.73 -13.71 -0.63
CA GLU A 123 -22.08 -13.21 -0.44
C GLU A 123 -22.79 -14.04 0.66
N GLY A 124 -23.27 -13.38 1.72
CA GLY A 124 -24.03 -14.01 2.81
C GLY A 124 -23.34 -13.98 4.18
N THR A 125 -23.86 -14.74 5.14
CA THR A 125 -23.40 -14.71 6.54
C THR A 125 -22.14 -15.54 6.81
N LEU A 126 -21.79 -16.48 5.93
CA LEU A 126 -20.68 -17.42 6.10
C LEU A 126 -19.98 -17.66 4.75
N PRO A 127 -18.65 -17.87 4.75
CA PRO A 127 -17.91 -18.22 3.55
C PRO A 127 -18.24 -19.66 3.10
N GLU A 128 -18.06 -19.95 1.81
CA GLU A 128 -18.31 -21.28 1.23
C GLU A 128 -17.53 -22.41 1.95
N ASN A 129 -16.33 -22.08 2.46
CA ASN A 129 -15.45 -22.97 3.20
C ASN A 129 -15.44 -22.69 4.72
N TRP A 130 -16.60 -22.39 5.31
CA TRP A 130 -16.73 -22.07 6.75
C TRP A 130 -16.03 -23.04 7.74
N PRO A 131 -15.88 -24.37 7.49
CA PRO A 131 -15.16 -25.23 8.43
C PRO A 131 -13.68 -24.87 8.51
N SER A 132 -13.07 -24.50 7.38
CA SER A 132 -11.68 -24.06 7.31
C SER A 132 -11.50 -22.71 7.98
N TRP A 133 -12.44 -21.78 7.83
CA TRP A 133 -12.42 -20.53 8.58
C TRP A 133 -12.50 -20.76 10.09
N PHE A 134 -13.38 -21.66 10.54
CA PHE A 134 -13.57 -21.94 11.97
C PHE A 134 -12.30 -22.48 12.64
N VAL A 135 -11.57 -23.35 11.94
CA VAL A 135 -10.34 -23.99 12.44
C VAL A 135 -9.11 -23.11 12.22
N PHE A 136 -8.96 -22.50 11.04
CA PHE A 136 -7.70 -21.90 10.59
C PHE A 136 -7.73 -20.38 10.45
N ARG A 137 -8.87 -19.71 10.60
CA ARG A 137 -8.90 -18.26 10.36
C ARG A 137 -9.11 -17.91 8.89
N ASN A 138 -9.02 -18.89 7.99
CA ASN A 138 -8.84 -18.62 6.58
C ASN A 138 -10.19 -18.33 5.89
N ALA A 139 -10.43 -17.05 5.61
CA ALA A 139 -11.55 -16.61 4.78
C ALA A 139 -11.03 -15.93 3.50
N PRO A 140 -11.75 -16.07 2.37
CA PRO A 140 -11.36 -15.37 1.15
C PRO A 140 -11.67 -13.87 1.28
N LEU A 141 -10.68 -13.03 1.01
CA LEU A 141 -10.75 -11.57 1.17
C LEU A 141 -10.50 -10.88 -0.18
N ILE A 142 -11.23 -9.82 -0.44
CA ILE A 142 -10.94 -8.84 -1.49
C ILE A 142 -10.16 -7.70 -0.85
N GLN A 143 -9.03 -7.36 -1.46
CA GLN A 143 -8.21 -6.23 -1.03
C GLN A 143 -8.20 -5.18 -2.13
N SER A 144 -8.37 -3.92 -1.76
CA SER A 144 -8.10 -2.80 -2.66
C SER A 144 -6.81 -2.12 -2.27
N HIS A 145 -6.04 -1.71 -3.28
CA HIS A 145 -4.72 -1.12 -3.08
C HIS A 145 -4.72 0.36 -3.42
N VAL A 146 -3.85 1.06 -2.71
CA VAL A 146 -3.46 2.43 -2.99
C VAL A 146 -1.99 2.40 -3.38
N ILE A 147 -1.64 3.10 -4.47
CA ILE A 147 -0.29 3.20 -4.98
C ILE A 147 0.26 4.58 -4.61
N LEU A 148 1.41 4.59 -3.94
CA LEU A 148 2.19 5.78 -3.66
C LEU A 148 3.30 5.91 -4.69
N TRP A 149 3.24 6.96 -5.49
CA TRP A 149 4.28 7.34 -6.44
C TRP A 149 5.15 8.43 -5.83
N ALA A 150 6.39 8.10 -5.50
CA ALA A 150 7.39 9.06 -5.05
C ALA A 150 8.29 9.45 -6.21
N ARG A 151 8.59 10.75 -6.34
CA ARG A 151 9.46 11.25 -7.39
C ARG A 151 10.88 10.69 -7.25
N GLY A 152 11.52 10.33 -8.36
CA GLY A 152 12.77 9.57 -8.36
C GLY A 152 13.98 10.27 -7.73
N ASP A 153 13.97 11.60 -7.65
CA ASP A 153 15.00 12.44 -7.00
C ASP A 153 14.92 12.42 -5.46
N LEU A 154 13.80 11.98 -4.89
CA LEU A 154 13.62 11.90 -3.42
C LEU A 154 14.43 10.77 -2.78
N PHE A 155 14.98 9.87 -3.60
CA PHE A 155 15.76 8.73 -3.12
C PHE A 155 17.25 9.07 -3.09
N PRO A 156 18.03 8.51 -2.14
CA PRO A 156 19.47 8.73 -2.09
C PRO A 156 20.16 8.32 -3.41
N GLY A 157 20.80 9.28 -4.08
CA GLY A 157 21.43 9.08 -5.39
C GLY A 157 20.46 9.08 -6.58
N GLY A 158 19.21 9.47 -6.37
CA GLY A 158 18.22 9.66 -7.42
C GLY A 158 18.50 10.87 -8.31
N ILE A 159 18.22 10.74 -9.59
CA ILE A 159 18.21 11.84 -10.55
C ILE A 159 16.85 11.91 -11.22
N LEU A 160 16.44 13.12 -11.62
CA LEU A 160 15.25 13.31 -12.44
C LEU A 160 15.50 12.76 -13.84
N THR A 161 15.20 11.48 -14.04
CA THR A 161 15.15 10.89 -15.38
C THR A 161 13.80 11.23 -16.00
N PRO A 162 13.72 11.70 -17.25
CA PRO A 162 12.45 11.70 -17.99
C PRO A 162 11.81 10.32 -17.93
N ALA A 163 10.48 10.22 -17.85
CA ALA A 163 9.83 8.92 -17.91
C ALA A 163 10.25 8.25 -19.21
N GLU A 164 11.05 7.19 -19.09
CA GLU A 164 11.77 6.59 -20.20
C GLU A 164 10.73 6.06 -21.20
N GLU A 165 10.64 6.69 -22.38
CA GLU A 165 10.10 6.00 -23.55
C GLU A 165 10.99 4.77 -23.70
N GLU A 166 10.42 3.60 -23.39
CA GLU A 166 11.03 2.29 -23.59
C GLU A 166 11.47 2.18 -25.04
N SER A 167 12.68 2.67 -25.30
CA SER A 167 13.31 2.61 -26.60
C SER A 167 13.60 1.13 -26.80
N PRO A 168 13.09 0.49 -27.86
CA PRO A 168 13.32 -0.93 -28.06
C PRO A 168 14.84 -1.17 -28.04
N PRO A 169 15.28 -2.32 -27.50
CA PRO A 169 16.70 -2.61 -27.38
C PRO A 169 17.33 -2.35 -28.74
N VAL A 170 18.34 -1.49 -28.78
CA VAL A 170 19.17 -1.28 -29.97
C VAL A 170 19.79 -2.64 -30.24
N VAL A 171 19.18 -3.40 -31.15
CA VAL A 171 19.77 -4.60 -31.72
C VAL A 171 20.95 -4.08 -32.51
N GLU A 172 22.14 -4.08 -31.92
CA GLU A 172 23.38 -3.94 -32.66
C GLU A 172 23.38 -5.04 -33.72
N ASP A 173 23.13 -4.64 -34.96
CA ASP A 173 23.32 -5.45 -36.15
C ASP A 173 24.81 -5.82 -36.21
N PHE A 174 25.16 -6.96 -35.61
CA PHE A 174 26.48 -7.57 -35.74
C PHE A 174 26.68 -7.94 -37.20
N ARG A 175 27.09 -6.96 -38.01
CA ARG A 175 27.56 -7.15 -39.37
C ARG A 175 28.80 -8.03 -39.31
N ILE A 176 28.60 -9.31 -39.54
CA ILE A 176 29.68 -10.28 -39.71
C ILE A 176 30.50 -9.81 -40.92
N GLU A 177 31.66 -9.24 -40.64
CA GLU A 177 32.64 -8.92 -41.67
C GLU A 177 33.22 -10.23 -42.19
N GLU A 178 32.68 -10.70 -43.32
CA GLU A 178 33.21 -11.87 -44.03
C GLU A 178 34.67 -11.59 -44.42
N ARG A 179 35.58 -12.18 -43.65
CA ARG A 179 37.02 -12.23 -43.96
C ARG A 179 37.19 -12.96 -45.31
N PRO A 180 37.86 -12.37 -46.30
CA PRO A 180 38.09 -13.04 -47.57
C PRO A 180 39.10 -14.18 -47.37
N GLU A 181 38.68 -15.41 -47.70
CA GLU A 181 39.57 -16.57 -47.76
C GLU A 181 40.59 -16.38 -48.89
N ARG A 182 41.86 -16.61 -48.55
CA ARG A 182 42.98 -16.73 -49.49
C ARG A 182 43.12 -18.17 -49.95
#